data_AF-A0A950WWR5-F1
#
_entry.id   AF-A0A950WWR5-F1
#
_cell.length_a   1.000
_cell.length_b   1.000
_cell.length_c   1.000
_cell.angle_alpha   90.00
_cell.angle_beta   90.00
_cell.angle_gamma   90.00
#
_symmetry.space_group_name_H-M   'P 1'
#
loop_
_entity.id
_entity.type
_entity.pdbx_description
1 polymer ?
#
loop_
_entity_poly.entity_id
_entity_poly.type
_entity_poly.pdbx_seq_one_letter_code
_entity_poly.pdbx_strand_id
1 'polypeptide(L)'
;MVRTRGARTDQAAAEAAAPTDRDRALILDELSEHLEQFRVLGDSDQEATDKVLEALGASGKVEQDMVAQLAVTQPLAHPERFAEAHAVAMHALEVLSRNGAKSPSQLKAGFLTGAAKPLVQQVIRYIVRSHQSHVISSIRDLYARRLAWAPVGDPARVALVRARIDADRATSTYKQKTGGIPTFLAGGAAVSSIAQAAQGGASAAAGSRIGVIVAVLATFVLLAAASWVILQGAAVARRRIRLTMDRPLGALWETIGSCGKPPQDPAGTFAVAAIALTAVGWIIIPLGAVLVFTVF
;
A
#
# COMPACT_ATOMS: atom_id res chain seq x y z
N MET A 1 85.59 -37.39 -35.05
CA MET A 1 84.22 -37.85 -34.71
C MET A 1 83.54 -36.74 -33.93
N VAL A 2 82.95 -35.74 -34.60
CA VAL A 2 81.56 -35.69 -35.13
C VAL A 2 80.49 -35.81 -34.04
N ARG A 3 79.93 -34.63 -33.69
CA ARG A 3 78.56 -34.27 -33.24
C ARG A 3 77.56 -35.41 -33.00
N THR A 4 76.85 -35.35 -31.86
CA THR A 4 75.43 -34.90 -31.76
C THR A 4 74.96 -34.86 -30.30
N ARG A 5 74.80 -33.65 -29.73
CA ARG A 5 74.05 -33.39 -28.49
C ARG A 5 72.66 -32.92 -28.93
N GLY A 6 71.72 -33.86 -29.00
CA GLY A 6 70.34 -33.63 -29.44
C GLY A 6 69.50 -33.00 -28.33
N ALA A 7 68.99 -31.81 -28.64
CA ALA A 7 67.80 -31.14 -28.15
C ALA A 7 66.93 -31.88 -27.11
N ARG A 8 66.86 -31.33 -25.90
CA ARG A 8 65.79 -31.59 -24.92
C ARG A 8 65.62 -30.36 -24.00
N THR A 9 65.36 -29.20 -24.58
CA THR A 9 65.15 -27.97 -23.80
C THR A 9 63.92 -27.15 -24.19
N ASP A 10 63.15 -27.52 -25.23
CA ASP A 10 62.17 -26.58 -25.76
C ASP A 10 60.71 -27.08 -25.71
N GLN A 11 60.42 -28.13 -24.92
CA GLN A 11 59.05 -28.66 -24.80
C GLN A 11 58.48 -28.61 -23.37
N ALA A 12 59.15 -27.91 -22.45
CA ALA A 12 58.67 -27.68 -21.08
C ALA A 12 58.28 -26.22 -20.78
N ALA A 13 58.36 -25.32 -21.78
CA ALA A 13 58.12 -23.88 -21.60
C ALA A 13 56.94 -23.35 -22.43
N ALA A 14 56.06 -24.23 -22.94
CA ALA A 14 54.90 -23.84 -23.73
C ALA A 14 53.59 -24.51 -23.25
N GLU A 15 53.52 -24.89 -21.97
CA GLU A 15 52.23 -24.99 -21.30
C GLU A 15 51.94 -23.60 -20.72
N ALA A 16 51.67 -22.66 -21.63
CA ALA A 16 51.12 -21.37 -21.28
C ALA A 16 49.89 -21.66 -20.43
N ALA A 17 49.94 -21.27 -19.16
CA ALA A 17 48.84 -21.36 -18.23
C ALA A 17 47.61 -20.77 -18.92
N ALA A 18 46.73 -21.65 -19.41
CA ALA A 18 45.42 -21.23 -19.86
C ALA A 18 44.83 -20.42 -18.70
N PRO A 19 44.33 -19.19 -18.93
CA PRO A 19 43.74 -18.40 -17.86
C PRO A 19 42.71 -19.30 -17.20
N THR A 20 42.97 -19.65 -15.93
CA THR A 20 42.03 -20.48 -15.18
C THR A 20 40.69 -19.76 -15.21
N ASP A 21 39.59 -20.50 -15.27
CA ASP A 21 38.22 -19.95 -15.32
C ASP A 21 37.87 -19.00 -14.14
N ARG A 22 38.82 -18.80 -13.22
CA ARG A 22 38.85 -17.80 -12.14
C ARG A 22 39.25 -16.38 -12.57
N ASP A 23 39.86 -16.19 -13.74
CA ASP A 23 40.30 -14.87 -14.26
C ASP A 23 39.29 -14.23 -15.22
N ARG A 24 38.17 -14.91 -15.52
CA ARG A 24 37.06 -14.27 -16.23
C ARG A 24 36.32 -13.37 -15.26
N ALA A 25 36.28 -12.07 -15.56
CA ALA A 25 35.40 -11.14 -14.87
C ALA A 25 34.00 -11.75 -14.82
N LEU A 26 33.48 -11.93 -13.62
CA LEU A 26 32.14 -12.47 -13.45
C LEU A 26 31.16 -11.41 -13.98
N ILE A 27 30.01 -11.86 -14.48
CA ILE A 27 28.90 -10.94 -14.80
C ILE A 27 28.55 -10.08 -13.56
N LEU A 28 28.77 -10.61 -12.36
CA LEU A 28 28.64 -9.87 -11.11
C LEU A 28 29.60 -8.68 -11.01
N ASP A 29 30.84 -8.84 -11.46
CA ASP A 29 31.85 -7.78 -11.40
C ASP A 29 31.51 -6.65 -12.39
N GLU A 30 31.08 -7.01 -13.60
CA GLU A 30 30.58 -6.05 -14.60
C GLU A 30 29.32 -5.30 -14.11
N LEU A 31 28.38 -6.02 -13.47
CA LEU A 31 27.19 -5.39 -12.88
C LEU A 31 27.56 -4.48 -11.71
N SER A 32 28.50 -4.87 -10.85
CA SER A 32 28.98 -4.06 -9.74
C SER A 32 29.63 -2.76 -10.23
N GLU A 33 30.47 -2.83 -11.26
CA GLU A 33 31.14 -1.66 -11.84
C GLU A 33 30.12 -0.67 -12.44
N HIS A 34 29.14 -1.18 -13.22
CA HIS A 34 28.07 -0.34 -13.75
C HIS A 34 27.23 0.32 -12.64
N LEU A 35 26.88 -0.42 -11.57
CA LEU A 35 26.10 0.13 -10.46
C LEU A 35 26.90 1.15 -9.62
N GLU A 36 28.20 0.95 -9.43
CA GLU A 36 29.07 1.93 -8.77
C GLU A 36 29.18 3.22 -9.57
N GLN A 37 29.32 3.13 -10.90
CA GLN A 37 29.32 4.28 -11.79
C GLN A 37 28.04 5.11 -11.63
N PHE A 38 26.88 4.46 -11.54
CA PHE A 38 25.59 5.14 -11.27
C PHE A 38 25.54 5.84 -9.91
N ARG A 39 26.14 5.27 -8.87
CA ARG A 39 26.16 5.88 -7.53
C ARG A 39 26.92 7.19 -7.54
N VAL A 40 28.09 7.22 -8.19
CA VAL A 40 28.94 8.41 -8.28
C VAL A 40 28.24 9.54 -9.05
N LEU A 41 27.51 9.18 -10.10
CA LEU A 41 26.73 10.11 -10.92
C LEU A 41 25.51 10.67 -10.16
N GLY A 42 24.78 9.81 -9.44
CA GLY A 42 23.58 10.20 -8.70
C GLY A 42 23.82 11.20 -7.55
N ASP A 43 25.02 11.22 -6.97
CA ASP A 43 25.39 12.14 -5.88
C ASP A 43 25.93 13.51 -6.38
N SER A 44 26.25 13.69 -7.67
CA SER A 44 26.97 14.89 -8.11
C SER A 44 26.68 15.43 -9.52
N ASP A 45 26.03 14.68 -10.42
CA ASP A 45 25.75 15.16 -11.78
C ASP A 45 24.51 14.51 -12.41
N GLN A 46 23.40 15.25 -12.36
CA GLN A 46 22.09 14.81 -12.85
C GLN A 46 22.07 14.70 -14.39
N GLU A 47 22.85 15.51 -15.11
CA GLU A 47 22.91 15.49 -16.58
C GLU A 47 23.71 14.27 -17.09
N ALA A 48 24.79 13.91 -16.38
CA ALA A 48 25.55 12.71 -16.70
C ALA A 48 24.78 11.42 -16.32
N THR A 49 24.00 11.45 -15.24
CA THR A 49 23.07 10.36 -14.88
C THR A 49 22.03 10.14 -15.99
N ASP A 50 21.41 11.22 -16.48
CA ASP A 50 20.41 11.16 -17.57
C ASP A 50 21.00 10.60 -18.88
N LYS A 51 22.25 10.92 -19.24
CA LYS A 51 22.93 10.37 -20.43
C LYS A 51 23.16 8.85 -20.34
N VAL A 52 23.52 8.33 -19.17
CA VAL A 52 23.68 6.88 -18.97
C VAL A 52 22.33 6.18 -18.97
N LEU A 53 21.30 6.79 -18.39
CA LEU A 53 19.92 6.28 -18.43
C LEU A 53 19.36 6.24 -19.86
N GLU A 54 19.62 7.27 -20.66
CA GLU A 54 19.22 7.34 -22.08
C GLU A 54 19.92 6.26 -22.91
N ALA A 55 21.21 5.98 -22.66
CA ALA A 55 21.95 4.91 -23.30
C ALA A 55 21.41 3.49 -22.98
N LEU A 56 20.80 3.31 -21.81
CA LEU A 56 20.13 2.06 -21.41
C LEU A 56 18.67 1.98 -21.87
N GLY A 57 18.15 3.02 -22.54
CA GLY A 57 16.73 3.11 -22.92
C GLY A 57 15.79 3.41 -21.75
N ALA A 58 16.31 3.82 -20.61
CA ALA A 58 15.57 4.18 -19.40
C ALA A 58 15.13 5.66 -19.45
N SER A 59 14.23 6.00 -20.37
CA SER A 59 13.77 7.39 -20.56
C SER A 59 12.64 7.82 -19.62
N GLY A 60 12.06 6.89 -18.85
CA GLY A 60 10.91 7.15 -17.98
C GLY A 60 11.29 7.22 -16.50
N LYS A 61 10.56 8.04 -15.73
CA LYS A 61 10.77 8.21 -14.29
C LYS A 61 10.77 6.89 -13.51
N VAL A 62 9.98 5.91 -13.95
CA VAL A 62 9.90 4.61 -13.29
C VAL A 62 11.20 3.82 -13.47
N GLU A 63 11.73 3.81 -14.69
CA GLU A 63 12.99 3.17 -15.04
C GLU A 63 14.15 3.86 -14.30
N GLN A 64 14.14 5.19 -14.20
CA GLN A 64 15.08 5.95 -13.40
C GLN A 64 15.02 5.57 -11.91
N ASP A 65 13.81 5.52 -11.32
CA ASP A 65 13.61 5.09 -9.94
C ASP A 65 14.05 3.63 -9.72
N MET A 66 13.88 2.76 -10.71
CA MET A 66 14.33 1.36 -10.66
C MET A 66 15.85 1.27 -10.65
N VAL A 67 16.54 1.99 -11.54
CA VAL A 67 18.01 2.01 -11.58
C VAL A 67 18.56 2.59 -10.28
N ALA A 68 18.00 3.69 -9.78
CA ALA A 68 18.39 4.29 -8.51
C ALA A 68 18.20 3.31 -7.32
N GLN A 69 17.15 2.48 -7.33
CA GLN A 69 16.93 1.47 -6.30
C GLN A 69 17.87 0.26 -6.43
N LEU A 70 18.25 -0.12 -7.65
CA LEU A 70 19.20 -1.21 -7.91
C LEU A 70 20.64 -0.83 -7.54
N ALA A 71 21.00 0.45 -7.65
CA ALA A 71 22.31 0.96 -7.25
C ALA A 71 22.57 0.96 -5.73
N VAL A 72 21.55 0.62 -4.92
CA VAL A 72 21.65 0.59 -3.46
C VAL A 72 22.39 -0.67 -3.00
N THR A 73 23.51 -0.47 -2.32
CA THR A 73 24.34 -1.57 -1.82
C THR A 73 24.04 -1.94 -0.36
N GLN A 74 23.39 -1.06 0.39
CA GLN A 74 23.11 -1.26 1.81
C GLN A 74 21.63 -1.60 2.07
N PRO A 75 21.31 -2.59 2.93
CA PRO A 75 19.92 -2.95 3.26
C PRO A 75 19.12 -1.83 3.93
N LEU A 76 19.78 -0.97 4.72
CA LEU A 76 19.20 0.17 5.42
C LEU A 76 20.01 1.43 5.11
N ALA A 77 19.34 2.56 4.87
CA ALA A 77 20.00 3.85 4.69
C ALA A 77 20.56 4.42 6.01
N HIS A 78 19.86 4.21 7.13
CA HIS A 78 20.26 4.68 8.46
C HIS A 78 20.17 3.52 9.49
N PRO A 79 21.11 2.57 9.47
CA PRO A 79 21.09 1.39 10.33
C PRO A 79 20.98 1.72 11.83
N GLU A 80 21.63 2.79 12.27
CA GLU A 80 21.73 3.23 13.65
C GLU A 80 20.41 3.77 14.22
N ARG A 81 19.54 4.32 13.35
CA ARG A 81 18.22 4.87 13.74
C ARG A 81 17.05 3.93 13.45
N PHE A 82 17.29 2.87 12.69
CA PHE A 82 16.24 1.95 12.25
C PHE A 82 15.48 1.30 13.41
N ALA A 83 16.18 0.85 14.46
CA ALA A 83 15.53 0.18 15.60
C ALA A 83 14.57 1.14 16.35
N GLU A 84 14.99 2.40 16.52
CA GLU A 84 14.15 3.44 17.10
C GLU A 84 12.94 3.75 16.20
N ALA A 85 13.16 3.96 14.90
CA ALA A 85 12.10 4.26 13.95
C ALA A 85 11.07 3.11 13.87
N HIS A 86 11.52 1.86 13.90
CA HIS A 86 10.65 0.69 13.97
C HIS A 86 9.82 0.70 15.26
N ALA A 87 10.43 0.91 16.41
CA ALA A 87 9.73 0.96 17.70
C ALA A 87 8.67 2.07 17.72
N VAL A 88 8.99 3.26 17.22
CA VAL A 88 8.05 4.38 17.11
C VAL A 88 6.90 4.04 16.16
N ALA A 89 7.16 3.39 15.02
CA ALA A 89 6.10 2.96 14.10
C ALA A 89 5.19 1.87 14.71
N MET A 90 5.76 0.90 15.44
CA MET A 90 4.98 -0.14 16.13
C MET A 90 4.14 0.44 17.27
N HIS A 91 4.70 1.37 18.04
CA HIS A 91 3.96 2.08 19.08
C HIS A 91 2.84 2.94 18.48
N ALA A 92 3.08 3.62 17.36
CA ALA A 92 2.05 4.37 16.64
C ALA A 92 0.90 3.47 16.16
N LEU A 93 1.21 2.29 15.63
CA LEU A 93 0.22 1.27 15.27
C LEU A 93 -0.61 0.83 16.47
N GLU A 94 0.02 0.63 17.62
CA GLU A 94 -0.66 0.30 18.86
C GLU A 94 -1.61 1.42 19.30
N VAL A 95 -1.14 2.67 19.30
CA VAL A 95 -1.96 3.85 19.65
C VAL A 95 -3.16 3.97 18.71
N LEU A 96 -2.95 3.78 17.40
CA LEU A 96 -4.02 3.78 16.41
C LEU A 96 -4.98 2.60 16.64
N SER A 97 -4.51 1.43 17.08
CA SER A 97 -5.37 0.27 17.36
C SER A 97 -6.32 0.53 18.52
N ARG A 98 -5.80 1.17 19.57
CA ARG A 98 -6.55 1.46 20.80
C ARG A 98 -7.54 2.60 20.60
N ASN A 99 -7.21 3.60 19.77
CA ASN A 99 -7.96 4.86 19.69
C ASN A 99 -8.65 5.11 18.35
N GLY A 100 -8.10 4.57 17.25
CA GLY A 100 -8.52 4.87 15.89
C GLY A 100 -9.96 4.50 15.59
N ALA A 101 -10.46 3.38 16.14
CA ALA A 101 -11.81 2.86 15.91
C ALA A 101 -12.88 3.33 16.93
N LYS A 102 -12.53 4.23 17.86
CA LYS A 102 -13.47 4.78 18.85
C LYS A 102 -14.55 5.62 18.16
N SER A 103 -15.74 5.73 18.76
CA SER A 103 -16.82 6.55 18.20
C SER A 103 -16.37 8.01 17.99
N PRO A 104 -16.90 8.72 16.98
CA PRO A 104 -16.64 10.14 16.83
C PRO A 104 -17.27 10.91 18.00
N SER A 105 -16.52 11.85 18.58
CA SER A 105 -16.99 12.68 19.70
C SER A 105 -17.87 13.85 19.24
N GLN A 106 -17.60 14.42 18.06
CA GLN A 106 -18.25 15.62 17.54
C GLN A 106 -18.95 15.35 16.19
N LEU A 107 -19.98 14.51 16.18
CA LEU A 107 -20.81 14.30 14.99
C LEU A 107 -21.87 15.40 14.90
N LYS A 108 -21.87 16.19 13.83
CA LYS A 108 -22.87 17.24 13.58
C LYS A 108 -24.10 16.66 12.86
N ALA A 109 -24.89 15.84 13.56
CA ALA A 109 -26.09 15.17 13.00
C ALA A 109 -27.42 15.59 13.65
N GLY A 110 -27.41 16.55 14.59
CA GLY A 110 -28.62 17.02 15.26
C GLY A 110 -29.40 15.88 15.93
N PHE A 111 -30.71 15.81 15.69
CA PHE A 111 -31.58 14.76 16.24
C PHE A 111 -31.25 13.34 15.73
N LEU A 112 -30.61 13.22 14.55
CA LEU A 112 -30.21 11.93 13.96
C LEU A 112 -28.92 11.36 14.56
N THR A 113 -28.28 12.06 15.50
CA THR A 113 -26.98 11.67 16.06
C THR A 113 -26.98 10.27 16.64
N GLY A 114 -28.07 9.83 17.29
CA GLY A 114 -28.18 8.50 17.89
C GLY A 114 -28.03 7.37 16.87
N ALA A 115 -28.72 7.46 15.73
CA ALA A 115 -28.67 6.45 14.67
C ALA A 115 -27.42 6.60 13.78
N ALA A 116 -26.97 7.82 13.53
CA ALA A 116 -25.83 8.08 12.65
C ALA A 116 -24.47 7.68 13.25
N LYS A 117 -24.29 7.90 14.57
CA LYS A 117 -23.02 7.63 15.26
C LYS A 117 -22.50 6.19 15.11
N PRO A 118 -23.30 5.12 15.33
CA PRO A 118 -22.81 3.75 15.14
C PRO A 118 -22.48 3.44 13.67
N LEU A 119 -23.24 3.99 12.71
CA LEU A 119 -22.97 3.81 11.28
C LEU A 119 -21.64 4.45 10.88
N VAL A 120 -21.42 5.70 11.29
CA VAL A 120 -20.15 6.41 11.05
C VAL A 120 -19.00 5.69 11.74
N GLN A 121 -19.20 5.22 12.98
CA GLN A 121 -18.18 4.46 13.70
C GLN A 121 -17.80 3.16 12.97
N GLN A 122 -18.76 2.46 12.37
CA GLN A 122 -18.49 1.24 11.62
C GLN A 122 -17.58 1.52 10.41
N VAL A 123 -17.84 2.61 9.68
CA VAL A 123 -16.97 3.06 8.58
C VAL A 123 -15.56 3.38 9.10
N ILE A 124 -15.45 4.15 10.20
CA ILE A 124 -14.14 4.47 10.82
C ILE A 124 -13.37 3.19 11.17
N ARG A 125 -14.04 2.25 11.85
CA ARG A 125 -13.44 0.97 12.27
C ARG A 125 -12.92 0.18 11.08
N TYR A 126 -13.70 0.12 10.00
CA TYR A 126 -13.29 -0.57 8.78
C TYR A 126 -12.04 0.07 8.18
N ILE A 127 -12.05 1.38 7.93
CA ILE A 127 -10.94 2.11 7.30
C ILE A 127 -9.67 1.98 8.12
N VAL A 128 -9.75 2.19 9.44
CA VAL A 128 -8.60 2.10 10.33
C VAL A 128 -8.02 0.70 10.35
N ARG A 129 -8.83 -0.35 10.51
CA ARG A 129 -8.35 -1.74 10.51
C ARG A 129 -7.73 -2.14 9.19
N SER A 130 -8.35 -1.74 8.07
CA SER A 130 -7.81 -1.98 6.73
C SER A 130 -6.43 -1.34 6.57
N HIS A 131 -6.27 -0.09 7.00
CA HIS A 131 -4.98 0.60 6.94
C HIS A 131 -3.93 -0.07 7.83
N GLN A 132 -4.27 -0.45 9.08
CA GLN A 132 -3.35 -1.14 9.98
C GLN A 132 -2.87 -2.49 9.42
N SER A 133 -3.79 -3.28 8.86
CA SER A 133 -3.47 -4.56 8.22
C SER A 133 -2.54 -4.38 7.02
N HIS A 134 -2.78 -3.35 6.22
CA HIS A 134 -1.94 -3.01 5.07
C HIS A 134 -0.55 -2.52 5.49
N VAL A 135 -0.46 -1.64 6.50
CA VAL A 135 0.81 -1.14 7.04
C VAL A 135 1.66 -2.28 7.58
N ILE A 136 1.12 -3.11 8.48
CA ILE A 136 1.92 -4.19 9.09
C ILE A 136 2.38 -5.22 8.06
N SER A 137 1.52 -5.55 7.08
CA SER A 137 1.89 -6.46 6.00
C SER A 137 2.99 -5.86 5.13
N SER A 138 2.89 -4.57 4.81
CA SER A 138 3.91 -3.86 4.02
C SER A 138 5.26 -3.81 4.74
N ILE A 139 5.27 -3.52 6.04
CA ILE A 139 6.49 -3.54 6.88
C ILE A 139 7.11 -4.94 6.87
N ARG A 140 6.30 -5.97 7.17
CA ARG A 140 6.73 -7.38 7.20
C ARG A 140 7.34 -7.82 5.86
N ASP A 141 6.62 -7.56 4.77
CA ASP A 141 7.03 -7.99 3.44
C ASP A 141 8.27 -7.21 2.97
N LEU A 142 8.38 -5.92 3.34
CA LEU A 142 9.58 -5.11 3.09
C LEU A 142 10.80 -5.67 3.84
N TYR A 143 10.66 -6.00 5.13
CA TYR A 143 11.76 -6.59 5.90
C TYR A 143 12.16 -7.96 5.36
N ALA A 144 11.20 -8.79 4.94
CA ALA A 144 11.48 -10.08 4.31
C ALA A 144 12.29 -9.91 3.01
N ARG A 145 11.90 -8.95 2.16
CA ARG A 145 12.64 -8.65 0.91
C ARG A 145 14.04 -8.11 1.18
N ARG A 146 14.21 -7.20 2.16
CA ARG A 146 15.52 -6.65 2.53
C ARG A 146 16.46 -7.73 3.07
N LEU A 147 15.96 -8.61 3.93
CA LEU A 147 16.76 -9.70 4.49
C LEU A 147 17.19 -10.74 3.45
N ALA A 148 16.48 -10.86 2.33
CA ALA A 148 16.80 -11.84 1.28
C ALA A 148 18.11 -11.51 0.55
N TRP A 149 18.50 -10.23 0.48
CA TRP A 149 19.74 -9.80 -0.17
C TRP A 149 20.74 -9.14 0.80
N ALA A 150 20.40 -8.96 2.07
CA ALA A 150 21.31 -8.45 3.09
C ALA A 150 22.48 -9.43 3.34
N PRO A 151 23.74 -9.01 3.17
CA PRO A 151 24.92 -9.86 3.43
C PRO A 151 24.94 -10.37 4.87
N VAL A 152 25.43 -11.59 5.09
CA VAL A 152 25.42 -12.24 6.42
C VAL A 152 26.23 -11.44 7.46
N GLY A 153 27.30 -10.76 7.03
CA GLY A 153 28.16 -9.93 7.89
C GLY A 153 27.69 -8.49 8.09
N ASP A 154 26.59 -8.07 7.48
CA ASP A 154 26.12 -6.69 7.57
C ASP A 154 25.60 -6.37 9.00
N PRO A 155 26.09 -5.30 9.65
CA PRO A 155 25.63 -4.91 10.99
C PRO A 155 24.12 -4.61 11.06
N ALA A 156 23.50 -4.14 9.98
CA ALA A 156 22.06 -3.86 9.89
C ALA A 156 21.22 -5.14 9.98
N ARG A 157 21.79 -6.30 9.64
CA ARG A 157 21.06 -7.55 9.49
C ARG A 157 20.40 -8.01 10.79
N VAL A 158 21.09 -7.88 11.92
CA VAL A 158 20.55 -8.29 13.23
C VAL A 158 19.33 -7.45 13.60
N ALA A 159 19.39 -6.14 13.37
CA ALA A 159 18.28 -5.24 13.63
C ALA A 159 17.07 -5.59 12.74
N LEU A 160 17.29 -5.83 11.45
CA LEU A 160 16.25 -6.26 10.51
C LEU A 160 15.60 -7.59 10.90
N VAL A 161 16.38 -8.58 11.33
CA VAL A 161 15.83 -9.88 11.78
C VAL A 161 14.92 -9.70 12.98
N ARG A 162 15.35 -8.91 13.99
CA ARG A 162 14.53 -8.64 15.18
C ARG A 162 13.23 -7.93 14.81
N ALA A 163 13.33 -6.84 14.05
CA ALA A 163 12.18 -6.07 13.60
C ALA A 163 11.20 -6.90 12.74
N ARG A 164 11.73 -7.84 11.93
CA ARG A 164 10.90 -8.80 11.19
C ARG A 164 10.13 -9.74 12.12
N ILE A 165 10.79 -10.33 13.11
CA ILE A 165 10.12 -11.21 14.08
C ILE A 165 9.00 -10.46 14.80
N ASP A 166 9.24 -9.21 15.19
CA ASP A 166 8.24 -8.36 15.83
C ASP A 166 7.07 -8.06 14.88
N ALA A 167 7.35 -7.71 13.63
CA ALA A 167 6.34 -7.48 12.60
C ALA A 167 5.53 -8.75 12.27
N ASP A 168 6.17 -9.92 12.17
CA ASP A 168 5.54 -11.22 11.94
C ASP A 168 4.56 -11.56 13.07
N ARG A 169 5.00 -11.40 14.32
CA ARG A 169 4.16 -11.63 15.51
C ARG A 169 2.97 -10.67 15.54
N ALA A 170 3.22 -9.38 15.34
CA ALA A 170 2.19 -8.34 15.33
C ALA A 170 1.18 -8.52 14.19
N THR A 171 1.62 -9.04 13.03
CA THR A 171 0.75 -9.29 11.87
C THR A 171 -0.44 -10.18 12.25
N SER A 172 -0.25 -11.19 13.10
CA SER A 172 -1.35 -12.06 13.54
C SER A 172 -2.46 -11.30 14.27
N THR A 173 -2.10 -10.30 15.08
CA THR A 173 -3.03 -9.44 15.83
C THR A 173 -3.78 -8.48 14.91
N TYR A 174 -3.11 -7.91 13.90
CA TYR A 174 -3.71 -6.94 12.99
C TYR A 174 -4.41 -7.56 11.77
N LYS A 175 -4.07 -8.80 11.41
CA LYS A 175 -4.79 -9.59 10.39
C LYS A 175 -5.96 -10.37 10.95
N GLN A 176 -6.16 -10.44 12.27
CA GLN A 176 -7.35 -11.06 12.84
C GLN A 176 -8.59 -10.52 12.13
N LYS A 177 -9.37 -11.47 11.57
CA LYS A 177 -10.46 -11.27 10.59
C LYS A 177 -11.04 -9.89 10.77
N THR A 178 -10.85 -9.02 9.77
CA THR A 178 -11.49 -7.71 9.64
C THR A 178 -12.95 -7.92 10.00
N GLY A 179 -13.25 -7.69 11.28
CA GLY A 179 -14.45 -8.21 11.91
C GLY A 179 -15.62 -7.72 11.09
N GLY A 180 -16.25 -8.69 10.44
CA GLY A 180 -17.39 -8.64 9.56
C GLY A 180 -17.71 -7.27 8.95
N ILE A 181 -17.88 -7.28 7.63
CA ILE A 181 -19.20 -6.86 7.18
C ILE A 181 -20.18 -7.52 8.18
N PRO A 182 -20.93 -6.74 8.98
CA PRO A 182 -21.65 -7.28 10.13
C PRO A 182 -22.37 -8.58 9.73
N THR A 183 -22.42 -9.61 10.57
CA THR A 183 -22.98 -10.93 10.17
C THR A 183 -24.37 -10.82 9.52
N PHE A 184 -25.12 -9.75 9.82
CA PHE A 184 -26.36 -9.38 9.14
C PHE A 184 -26.19 -9.08 7.64
N LEU A 185 -25.12 -8.38 7.24
CA LEU A 185 -24.73 -8.06 5.86
C LEU A 185 -23.93 -9.19 5.14
N ALA A 186 -23.29 -10.09 5.88
CA ALA A 186 -22.57 -11.25 5.32
C ALA A 186 -23.44 -12.52 5.20
N GLY A 187 -24.55 -12.60 5.95
CA GLY A 187 -25.60 -13.58 5.71
C GLY A 187 -26.54 -13.08 4.63
N GLY A 188 -27.03 -13.96 3.75
CA GLY A 188 -27.98 -13.61 2.68
C GLY A 188 -29.19 -12.79 3.17
N ALA A 189 -29.51 -12.79 4.46
CA ALA A 189 -30.59 -12.04 5.09
C ALA A 189 -30.59 -10.52 4.84
N ALA A 190 -29.47 -9.79 4.84
CA ALA A 190 -29.51 -8.35 4.52
C ALA A 190 -29.64 -8.08 3.02
N VAL A 191 -29.06 -8.91 2.17
CA VAL A 191 -29.26 -8.80 0.72
C VAL A 191 -30.71 -9.12 0.38
N SER A 192 -31.28 -10.15 1.02
CA SER A 192 -32.69 -10.49 0.92
C SER A 192 -33.61 -9.41 1.49
N SER A 193 -33.25 -8.73 2.58
CA SER A 193 -34.08 -7.65 3.14
C SER A 193 -33.99 -6.37 2.32
N ILE A 194 -32.82 -6.03 1.78
CA ILE A 194 -32.66 -4.93 0.81
C ILE A 194 -33.42 -5.26 -0.48
N ALA A 195 -33.31 -6.50 -0.98
CA ALA A 195 -34.04 -6.95 -2.16
C ALA A 195 -35.55 -6.99 -1.92
N GLN A 196 -36.03 -7.45 -0.77
CA GLN A 196 -37.45 -7.44 -0.41
C GLN A 196 -37.98 -6.02 -0.16
N ALA A 197 -37.18 -5.13 0.43
CA ALA A 197 -37.55 -3.72 0.55
C ALA A 197 -37.63 -3.04 -0.83
N ALA A 198 -36.69 -3.36 -1.73
CA ALA A 198 -36.70 -2.87 -3.11
C ALA A 198 -37.87 -3.45 -3.90
N GLN A 199 -38.15 -4.75 -3.78
CA GLN A 199 -39.23 -5.44 -4.48
C GLN A 199 -40.62 -5.05 -3.95
N GLY A 200 -40.75 -4.89 -2.62
CA GLY A 200 -41.95 -4.36 -1.97
C GLY A 200 -42.20 -2.90 -2.33
N GLY A 201 -41.15 -2.08 -2.37
CA GLY A 201 -41.21 -0.70 -2.85
C GLY A 201 -41.60 -0.61 -4.32
N ALA A 202 -41.03 -1.49 -5.16
CA ALA A 202 -41.36 -1.58 -6.58
C ALA A 202 -42.83 -2.01 -6.80
N SER A 203 -43.32 -3.01 -6.05
CA SER A 203 -44.72 -3.44 -6.16
C SER A 203 -45.71 -2.39 -5.65
N ALA A 204 -45.35 -1.62 -4.61
CA ALA A 204 -46.18 -0.51 -4.11
C ALA A 204 -46.16 0.70 -5.05
N ALA A 205 -45.06 0.91 -5.78
CA ALA A 205 -44.93 1.96 -6.78
C ALA A 205 -45.60 1.61 -8.12
N ALA A 206 -45.70 0.32 -8.46
CA ALA A 206 -46.14 -0.16 -9.78
C ALA A 206 -47.59 0.19 -10.18
N GLY A 207 -48.40 0.77 -9.29
CA GLY A 207 -49.80 1.11 -9.57
C GLY A 207 -50.20 2.57 -9.32
N SER A 208 -49.28 3.45 -8.90
CA SER A 208 -49.64 4.83 -8.52
C SER A 208 -48.49 5.81 -8.74
N ARG A 209 -48.81 6.96 -9.38
CA ARG A 209 -47.89 8.12 -9.51
C ARG A 209 -47.27 8.51 -8.17
N ILE A 210 -48.09 8.55 -7.13
CA ILE A 210 -47.66 8.92 -5.77
C ILE A 210 -46.68 7.87 -5.23
N GLY A 211 -46.93 6.59 -5.47
CA GLY A 211 -46.06 5.49 -5.04
C GLY A 211 -44.66 5.57 -5.67
N VAL A 212 -44.57 5.85 -6.98
CA VAL A 212 -43.29 6.07 -7.66
C VAL A 212 -42.55 7.28 -7.10
N ILE A 213 -43.22 8.43 -6.94
CA ILE A 213 -42.60 9.64 -6.38
C ILE A 213 -42.01 9.36 -4.99
N VAL A 214 -42.78 8.71 -4.12
CA VAL A 214 -42.34 8.35 -2.77
C VAL A 214 -41.14 7.40 -2.81
N ALA A 215 -41.15 6.37 -3.68
CA ALA A 215 -40.05 5.42 -3.81
C ALA A 215 -38.75 6.09 -4.31
N VAL A 216 -38.85 6.98 -5.30
CA VAL A 216 -37.71 7.75 -5.84
C VAL A 216 -37.11 8.65 -4.76
N LEU A 217 -37.95 9.41 -4.04
CA LEU A 217 -37.51 10.28 -2.95
C LEU A 217 -36.88 9.49 -1.81
N ALA A 218 -37.49 8.38 -1.38
CA ALA A 218 -36.95 7.53 -0.33
C ALA A 218 -35.59 6.94 -0.71
N THR A 219 -35.44 6.47 -1.96
CA THR A 219 -34.18 5.96 -2.48
C THR A 219 -33.10 7.04 -2.51
N PHE A 220 -33.43 8.24 -2.99
CA PHE A 220 -32.52 9.37 -2.98
C PHE A 220 -32.04 9.73 -1.56
N VAL A 221 -32.98 9.83 -0.61
CA VAL A 221 -32.66 10.14 0.80
C VAL A 221 -31.74 9.06 1.40
N LEU A 222 -31.99 7.78 1.11
CA LEU A 222 -31.16 6.67 1.59
C LEU A 222 -29.74 6.75 1.02
N LEU A 223 -29.59 6.99 -0.28
CA LEU A 223 -28.27 7.14 -0.92
C LEU A 223 -27.51 8.37 -0.39
N ALA A 224 -28.20 9.50 -0.23
CA ALA A 224 -27.62 10.71 0.33
C ALA A 224 -27.17 10.49 1.78
N ALA A 225 -27.98 9.83 2.61
CA ALA A 225 -27.63 9.48 3.98
C ALA A 225 -26.42 8.53 4.05
N ALA A 226 -26.40 7.49 3.20
CA ALA A 226 -25.28 6.55 3.12
C ALA A 226 -23.97 7.24 2.70
N SER A 227 -24.02 8.07 1.65
CA SER A 227 -22.90 8.89 1.21
C SER A 227 -22.36 9.79 2.32
N TRP A 228 -23.26 10.50 3.01
CA TRP A 228 -22.89 11.39 4.11
C TRP A 228 -22.21 10.62 5.26
N VAL A 229 -22.73 9.46 5.65
CA VAL A 229 -22.12 8.58 6.66
C VAL A 229 -20.70 8.17 6.26
N ILE A 230 -20.52 7.74 5.00
CA ILE A 230 -19.22 7.30 4.48
C ILE A 230 -18.21 8.46 4.50
N LEU A 231 -18.61 9.65 4.04
CA LEU A 231 -17.75 10.84 4.03
C LEU A 231 -17.31 11.25 5.44
N GLN A 232 -18.24 11.28 6.39
CA GLN A 232 -17.91 11.61 7.79
C GLN A 232 -16.96 10.58 8.40
N GLY A 233 -17.22 9.28 8.14
CA GLY A 233 -16.36 8.21 8.62
C GLY A 233 -14.96 8.28 8.02
N ALA A 234 -14.87 8.49 6.71
CA ALA A 234 -13.61 8.65 5.98
C ALA A 234 -12.80 9.86 6.47
N ALA A 235 -13.45 11.02 6.67
CA ALA A 235 -12.80 12.22 7.16
C ALA A 235 -12.20 12.04 8.56
N VAL A 236 -12.95 11.44 9.48
CA VAL A 236 -12.48 11.19 10.85
C VAL A 236 -11.36 10.14 10.85
N ALA A 237 -11.51 9.05 10.11
CA ALA A 237 -10.50 8.01 10.00
C ALA A 237 -9.20 8.55 9.41
N ARG A 238 -9.28 9.32 8.32
CA ARG A 238 -8.12 9.96 7.69
C ARG A 238 -7.39 10.87 8.66
N ARG A 239 -8.11 11.74 9.38
CA ARG A 239 -7.49 12.64 10.37
C ARG A 239 -6.75 11.85 11.45
N ARG A 240 -7.34 10.76 11.96
CA ARG A 240 -6.72 9.92 12.99
C ARG A 240 -5.49 9.19 12.47
N ILE A 241 -5.58 8.58 11.29
CA ILE A 241 -4.45 7.90 10.63
C ILE A 241 -3.30 8.89 10.43
N ARG A 242 -3.58 10.08 9.88
CA ARG A 242 -2.55 11.08 9.64
C ARG A 242 -1.85 11.57 10.92
N LEU A 243 -2.63 11.82 11.97
CA LEU A 243 -2.10 12.27 13.25
C LEU A 243 -1.21 11.21 13.92
N THR A 244 -1.48 9.93 13.71
CA THR A 244 -0.74 8.85 14.39
C THR A 244 0.36 8.23 13.52
N MET A 245 0.15 8.07 12.21
CA MET A 245 0.97 7.20 11.36
C MET A 245 1.87 7.96 10.36
N ASP A 246 1.48 9.15 9.88
CA ASP A 246 2.21 9.83 8.80
C ASP A 246 3.69 10.04 9.16
N ARG A 247 3.96 10.62 10.33
CA ARG A 247 5.34 10.92 10.78
C ARG A 247 6.12 9.65 11.16
N PRO A 248 5.57 8.72 11.97
CA PRO A 248 6.26 7.47 12.29
C PRO A 248 6.59 6.60 11.08
N LEU A 249 5.67 6.46 10.12
CA LEU A 249 5.96 5.71 8.89
C LEU A 249 6.93 6.46 7.99
N GLY A 250 6.84 7.78 7.88
CA GLY A 250 7.83 8.59 7.18
C GLY A 250 9.24 8.34 7.71
N ALA A 251 9.42 8.44 9.03
CA ALA A 251 10.72 8.19 9.68
C ALA A 251 11.21 6.75 9.46
N LEU A 252 10.32 5.76 9.55
CA LEU A 252 10.71 4.37 9.28
C LEU A 252 11.15 4.18 7.82
N TRP A 253 10.39 4.69 6.85
CA TRP A 253 10.74 4.61 5.43
C TRP A 253 12.03 5.34 5.08
N GLU A 254 12.28 6.48 5.73
CA GLU A 254 13.54 7.23 5.62
C GLU A 254 14.72 6.40 6.12
N THR A 255 14.61 5.74 7.29
CA THR A 255 15.69 4.89 7.81
C THR A 255 15.96 3.63 6.98
N ILE A 256 14.93 3.09 6.32
CA ILE A 256 15.09 1.95 5.40
C ILE A 256 15.72 2.41 4.09
N GLY A 257 15.32 3.58 3.57
CA GLY A 257 15.75 4.13 2.29
C GLY A 257 15.25 3.30 1.10
N SER A 258 15.28 3.89 -0.10
CA SER A 258 15.07 3.22 -1.41
C SER A 258 14.03 2.10 -1.44
N CYS A 259 12.87 2.32 -0.81
CA CYS A 259 11.78 1.34 -0.68
C CYS A 259 10.43 1.92 -1.14
N GLY A 260 10.48 2.96 -1.96
CA GLY A 260 9.31 3.70 -2.42
C GLY A 260 8.66 4.53 -1.31
N LYS A 261 7.34 4.68 -1.39
CA LYS A 261 6.55 5.50 -0.45
C LYS A 261 5.90 4.63 0.62
N PRO A 262 5.68 5.17 1.84
CA PRO A 262 4.92 4.49 2.86
C PRO A 262 3.47 4.22 2.42
N PRO A 263 2.83 3.17 2.94
CA PRO A 263 1.43 2.85 2.70
C PRO A 263 0.53 4.05 2.97
N GLN A 264 -0.33 4.39 2.01
CA GLN A 264 -1.24 5.52 2.13
C GLN A 264 -2.57 5.13 2.79
N ASP A 265 -3.30 6.13 3.28
CA ASP A 265 -4.61 5.93 3.88
C ASP A 265 -5.68 5.62 2.80
N PRO A 266 -6.56 4.61 2.98
CA PRO A 266 -7.56 4.25 1.97
C PRO A 266 -8.77 5.21 1.95
N ALA A 267 -8.80 6.25 2.80
CA ALA A 267 -9.98 7.09 2.95
C ALA A 267 -10.31 7.88 1.66
N GLY A 268 -9.32 8.13 0.81
CA GLY A 268 -9.52 8.71 -0.53
C GLY A 268 -10.47 7.87 -1.40
N THR A 269 -10.27 6.55 -1.45
CA THR A 269 -11.13 5.62 -2.22
C THR A 269 -12.55 5.61 -1.67
N PHE A 270 -12.72 5.70 -0.35
CA PHE A 270 -14.04 5.82 0.28
C PHE A 270 -14.74 7.14 -0.04
N ALA A 271 -13.99 8.24 -0.09
CA ALA A 271 -14.53 9.53 -0.51
C ALA A 271 -15.01 9.49 -1.96
N VAL A 272 -14.23 8.88 -2.87
CA VAL A 272 -14.64 8.66 -4.27
C VAL A 272 -15.92 7.83 -4.36
N ALA A 273 -16.00 6.72 -3.61
CA ALA A 273 -17.20 5.88 -3.57
C ALA A 273 -18.44 6.65 -3.08
N ALA A 274 -18.29 7.50 -2.06
CA ALA A 274 -19.39 8.34 -1.56
C ALA A 274 -19.83 9.41 -2.57
N ILE A 275 -18.88 10.05 -3.26
CA ILE A 275 -19.18 11.00 -4.34
C ILE A 275 -19.95 10.28 -5.45
N ALA A 276 -19.49 9.09 -5.87
CA ALA A 276 -20.17 8.28 -6.87
C ALA A 276 -21.60 7.89 -6.44
N LEU A 277 -21.80 7.46 -5.18
CA LEU A 277 -23.13 7.19 -4.60
C LEU A 277 -24.05 8.40 -4.68
N THR A 278 -23.52 9.60 -4.43
CA THR A 278 -24.28 10.85 -4.51
C THR A 278 -24.65 11.18 -5.95
N ALA A 279 -23.73 11.00 -6.90
CA ALA A 279 -23.97 11.19 -8.32
C ALA A 279 -25.06 10.25 -8.85
N VAL A 280 -25.06 8.98 -8.42
CA VAL A 280 -26.14 8.02 -8.73
C VAL A 280 -27.48 8.51 -8.20
N GLY A 281 -27.52 9.01 -6.96
CA GLY A 281 -28.73 9.63 -6.39
C GLY A 281 -29.28 10.76 -7.26
N TRP A 282 -28.41 11.63 -7.77
CA TRP A 282 -28.80 12.72 -8.67
C TRP A 282 -29.35 12.27 -10.01
N ILE A 283 -28.93 11.10 -10.52
CA ILE A 283 -29.45 10.51 -11.76
C ILE A 283 -30.83 9.87 -11.54
N ILE A 284 -31.09 9.33 -10.34
CA ILE A 284 -32.36 8.66 -10.01
C ILE A 284 -33.54 9.63 -10.04
N ILE A 285 -33.35 10.89 -9.64
CA ILE A 285 -34.41 11.91 -9.64
C ILE A 285 -34.98 12.19 -11.04
N PRO A 286 -34.19 12.60 -12.06
CA PRO A 286 -34.71 12.86 -13.40
C PRO A 286 -35.23 11.59 -14.06
N LEU A 287 -34.59 10.42 -13.84
CA LEU A 287 -35.09 9.15 -14.35
C LEU A 287 -36.47 8.82 -13.76
N GLY A 288 -36.63 9.02 -12.45
CA GLY A 288 -37.90 8.88 -11.74
C GLY A 288 -38.97 9.83 -12.27
N ALA A 289 -38.61 11.10 -12.54
CA ALA A 289 -39.52 12.06 -13.13
C ALA A 289 -39.99 11.62 -14.52
N VAL A 290 -39.07 11.22 -15.40
CA VAL A 290 -39.40 10.68 -16.73
C VAL A 290 -40.36 9.50 -16.59
N LEU A 291 -40.08 8.56 -15.68
CA LEU A 291 -40.94 7.41 -15.45
C LEU A 291 -42.35 7.81 -14.97
N VAL A 292 -42.45 8.77 -14.05
CA VAL A 292 -43.74 9.31 -13.58
C VAL A 292 -44.52 9.97 -14.72
N PHE A 293 -43.88 10.73 -15.61
CA PHE A 293 -44.56 11.45 -16.69
C PHE A 293 -44.90 10.59 -17.91
N THR A 294 -44.14 9.52 -18.17
CA THR A 294 -44.29 8.70 -19.38
C THR A 294 -45.10 7.43 -19.17
N VAL A 295 -45.07 6.84 -17.97
CA VAL A 295 -45.69 5.54 -17.69
C VAL A 295 -47.03 5.68 -16.95
N PHE A 296 -47.17 6.71 -16.11
CA PHE A 296 -48.33 6.89 -15.24
C PHE A 296 -49.12 8.15 -15.55
#